data_AF-A0A382U866-F1
#
_entry.id   AF-A0A382U866-F1
#
_cell.length_a   1.000
_cell.length_b   1.000
_cell.length_c   1.000
_cell.angle_alpha   90.00
_cell.angle_beta   90.00
_cell.angle_gamma   90.00
#
_symmetry.space_group_name_H-M   'P 1'
#
loop_
_entity.id
_entity.type
_entity.pdbx_description
1 polymer ?
#
loop_
_entity_poly.entity_id
_entity_poly.type
_entity_poly.pdbx_seq_one_letter_code
_entity_poly.pdbx_strand_id
1 'polypeptide(L)' 'MQVNIALLTVTDTRTIDTDKSGAILVKKIKEQNHKLIDRKIV' A
#
# COMPACT_ATOMS: atom_id res chain seq x y z
N MET A 1 -15.77 0.89 -10.23
CA MET A 1 -15.55 2.30 -9.86
C MET A 1 -14.10 2.40 -9.43
N GLN A 2 -13.26 3.19 -10.11
CA GLN A 2 -11.82 3.22 -9.84
C GLN A 2 -11.54 4.36 -8.84
N VAL A 3 -11.18 4.02 -7.60
CA VAL A 3 -10.79 5.03 -6.59
C VAL A 3 -9.28 5.14 -6.48
N ASN A 4 -8.82 6.35 -6.15
CA ASN A 4 -7.41 6.65 -5.92
C ASN A 4 -7.10 6.38 -4.45
N ILE A 5 -6.10 5.53 -4.18
CA ILE A 5 -5.75 5.06 -2.84
C ILE A 5 -4.30 5.44 -2.54
N ALA A 6 -4.09 6.18 -1.45
CA ALA A 6 -2.78 6.44 -0.88
C ALA A 6 -2.56 5.51 0.31
N LEU A 7 -1.41 4.86 0.37
CA LEU A 7 -1.05 3.88 1.39
C LEU A 7 0.09 4.44 2.25
N LEU A 8 -0.22 4.78 3.50
CA LEU A 8 0.76 5.15 4.51
C LEU A 8 0.97 3.98 5.46
N THR A 9 2.14 3.34 5.39
CA THR A 9 2.54 2.34 6.38
C THR A 9 3.28 3.07 7.50
N VAL A 10 2.67 3.14 8.69
CA VAL A 10 3.34 3.66 9.90
C VAL A 10 3.98 2.49 10.63
N THR A 11 5.30 2.42 10.68
CA THR A 11 6.03 1.33 11.32
C THR A 11 7.42 1.77 11.78
N ASP A 12 7.67 1.59 13.08
CA ASP A 12 8.91 1.99 13.75
C ASP A 12 10.14 1.16 13.34
N THR A 13 9.93 -0.06 12.83
CA THR A 13 10.99 -1.05 12.61
C THR A 13 10.94 -1.80 11.27
N ARG A 14 9.94 -1.55 10.42
CA ARG A 14 9.81 -2.24 9.13
C ARG A 14 10.17 -1.36 7.94
N THR A 15 10.92 -1.94 7.02
CA THR A 15 11.31 -1.32 5.75
C THR A 15 10.31 -1.70 4.66
N ILE A 16 10.33 -1.00 3.51
CA ILE A 16 9.47 -1.30 2.34
C ILE A 16 9.45 -2.78 1.95
N ASP A 17 10.55 -3.48 2.21
CA ASP A 17 10.76 -4.90 1.93
C ASP A 17 10.07 -5.84 2.94
N THR A 18 9.99 -5.47 4.22
CA THR A 18 9.39 -6.29 5.29
C THR A 18 7.94 -5.94 5.61
N ASP A 19 7.42 -4.89 4.97
CA ASP A 19 6.02 -4.46 5.08
C ASP A 19 5.07 -5.40 4.31
N LYS A 20 4.89 -6.62 4.85
CA LYS A 20 3.90 -7.59 4.36
C LYS A 20 2.49 -7.01 4.31
N SER A 21 2.15 -6.14 5.26
CA SER A 21 0.85 -5.49 5.34
C SER A 21 0.64 -4.58 4.15
N GLY A 22 1.56 -3.66 3.85
CA GLY A 22 1.43 -2.81 2.67
C GLY A 22 1.51 -3.57 1.35
N ALA A 23 2.31 -4.64 1.26
CA ALA A 23 2.33 -5.50 0.08
C ALA A 23 0.97 -6.17 -0.20
N ILE A 24 0.27 -6.64 0.84
CA ILE A 24 -1.07 -7.24 0.73
C ILE A 24 -2.09 -6.19 0.29
N LEU A 25 -2.05 -4.98 0.86
CA LEU A 25 -2.96 -3.90 0.44
C LEU A 25 -2.73 -3.51 -1.02
N VAL A 26 -1.48 -3.31 -1.45
CA VAL A 26 -1.17 -3.00 -2.86
C VAL A 26 -1.66 -4.10 -3.79
N LYS A 27 -1.52 -5.37 -3.39
CA LYS A 27 -1.98 -6.51 -4.18
C LYS A 27 -3.51 -6.50 -4.33
N LYS A 28 -4.25 -6.31 -3.23
CA LYS A 28 -5.72 -6.18 -3.26
C LYS A 28 -6.20 -4.97 -4.05
N ILE A 29 -5.50 -3.84 -3.94
CA ILE A 29 -5.80 -2.61 -4.70
C ILE A 29 -5.65 -2.87 -6.20
N LYS A 30 -4.56 -3.53 -6.63
CA LYS A 30 -4.36 -3.94 -8.03
C LYS A 30 -5.42 -4.94 -8.50
N GLU A 31 -5.73 -5.96 -7.70
CA GLU A 31 -6.77 -6.94 -8.03
C GLU A 31 -8.15 -6.29 -8.22
N GLN A 32 -8.48 -5.32 -7.37
CA GLN A 32 -9.73 -4.57 -7.45
C GLN A 32 -9.71 -3.46 -8.51
N ASN A 33 -8.67 -3.37 -9.37
CA ASN A 33 -8.50 -2.36 -10.42
C ASN A 33 -8.47 -0.89 -9.93
N HIS A 34 -8.00 -0.68 -8.70
CA HIS A 34 -7.86 0.64 -8.10
C HIS A 34 -6.50 1.27 -8.43
N LYS A 35 -6.44 2.61 -8.43
CA LYS A 35 -5.19 3.35 -8.66
C LYS A 35 -4.50 3.62 -7.33
N LEU A 36 -3.34 3.00 -7.11
CA LEU A 36 -2.46 3.37 -6.02
C LEU A 36 -1.72 4.65 -6.42
N ILE A 37 -2.03 5.77 -5.77
CA ILE A 37 -1.48 7.10 -6.09
C ILE A 37 -0.22 7.42 -5.30
N ASP A 38 -0.09 6.93 -4.07
CA ASP A 38 1.06 7.19 -3.22
C ASP A 38 1.29 6.01 -2.27
N ARG A 39 2.56 5.65 -2.04
CA ARG A 39 2.96 4.68 -1.03
C ARG A 39 4.11 5.27 -0.22
N LYS A 40 3.84 5.57 1.04
CA LYS A 40 4.82 6.13 1.97
C LYS A 40 4.95 5.22 3.19
N ILE A 41 6.18 5.05 3.65
CA ILE A 41 6.46 4.34 4.90
C ILE A 41 7.11 5.36 5.84
N VAL A 42 6.59 5.45 7.07
CA VAL A 42 7.05 6.38 8.11
C VAL A 42 7.26 5.67 9.43
#